data_AF-L9KR89-F1
#
_entry.id   AF-L9KR89-F1
#
_cell.length_a   1.000
_cell.length_b   1.000
_cell.length_c   1.000
_cell.angle_alpha   90.00
_cell.angle_beta   90.00
_cell.angle_gamma   90.00
#
_symmetry.space_group_name_H-M   'P 1'
#
loop_
_entity.id
_entity.type
_entity.pdbx_description
1 polymer ?
#
loop_
_entity_poly.entity_id
_entity_poly.type
_entity_poly.pdbx_seq_one_letter_code
_entity_poly.pdbx_strand_id
1 'polypeptide(L)' 'MVYFSFICSQLKVKVGYQAGSNGQPLPSQYMNDLDSALVPVIHGGACQLSEGPVVMELIFYILENIA' A
#
# COMPACT_ATOMS: atom_id res chain seq x y z
N MET A 1 -7.33 10.27 8.40
CA MET A 1 -6.25 9.28 8.51
C MET A 1 -6.43 8.28 7.39
N VAL A 2 -5.46 8.18 6.49
CA VAL A 2 -5.45 7.19 5.39
C VAL A 2 -4.37 6.17 5.72
N TYR A 3 -4.68 4.88 5.59
CA TYR A 3 -3.72 3.80 5.82
C TYR A 3 -3.45 3.05 4.52
N PHE A 4 -2.22 2.57 4.39
CA PHE A 4 -1.78 1.67 3.33
C PHE A 4 -1.08 0.47 3.95
N SER A 5 -1.63 -0.73 3.75
CA SER A 5 -1.05 -1.99 4.21
C SER A 5 -0.50 -2.75 3.01
N PHE A 6 0.81 -2.95 2.98
CA PHE A 6 1.53 -3.71 1.96
C PHE A 6 1.82 -5.11 2.47
N ILE A 7 1.58 -6.10 1.63
CA ILE A 7 1.87 -7.50 1.92
C ILE A 7 2.75 -8.06 0.81
N CYS A 8 3.93 -8.53 1.18
CA CYS A 8 4.79 -9.35 0.35
C CYS A 8 5.02 -10.69 1.07
N SER A 9 4.67 -11.81 0.44
CA SER A 9 4.96 -13.15 0.95
C SER A 9 5.78 -13.94 -0.07
N GLN A 10 6.81 -14.66 0.39
CA GLN A 10 7.64 -15.53 -0.46
C GLN A 10 7.00 -16.91 -0.69
N LEU A 11 6.06 -17.31 0.16
CA LEU A 11 5.46 -18.66 0.15
C LEU A 11 4.23 -18.75 -0.76
N LYS A 12 3.62 -17.60 -1.06
CA LYS A 12 2.63 -17.39 -2.12
C LYS A 12 3.09 -16.10 -2.80
N VAL A 13 3.37 -16.12 -4.11
CA VAL A 13 3.64 -14.92 -4.92
C VAL A 13 2.38 -14.04 -4.96
N LYS A 14 2.01 -13.49 -3.81
CA LYS A 14 0.87 -12.63 -3.59
C LYS A 14 1.46 -11.37 -2.99
N VAL A 15 1.88 -10.51 -3.90
CA VAL A 15 2.19 -9.12 -3.62
C VAL A 15 0.93 -8.30 -3.81
N GLY A 16 0.67 -7.39 -2.88
CA GLY A 16 -0.49 -6.55 -2.96
C GLY A 16 -0.48 -5.49 -1.88
N TYR A 17 -1.41 -4.57 -2.00
CA TYR A 17 -1.65 -3.56 -0.99
C TYR A 17 -3.14 -3.43 -0.73
N GLN A 18 -3.47 -2.86 0.42
CA GLN A 18 -4.79 -2.43 0.79
C GLN A 18 -4.70 -0.97 1.23
N ALA A 19 -5.62 -0.13 0.75
CA ALA A 19 -5.70 1.26 1.16
C ALA A 19 -7.10 1.58 1.71
N GLY A 20 -7.16 2.41 2.75
CA GLY A 20 -8.43 2.77 3.36
C GLY A 20 -8.35 4.01 4.25
N SER A 21 -9.52 4.44 4.72
CA SER A 21 -9.71 5.53 5.68
C SER A 21 -10.89 5.20 6.58
N ASN A 22 -10.78 5.50 7.87
CA ASN A 22 -11.85 5.24 8.86
C ASN A 22 -12.35 3.78 8.85
N GLY A 23 -11.46 2.81 8.62
CA GLY A 23 -11.80 1.39 8.54
C GLY A 23 -12.55 0.96 7.28
N GLN A 24 -12.70 1.84 6.28
CA GLN A 24 -13.33 1.55 5.00
C GLN A 24 -12.31 1.64 3.85
N PRO A 25 -12.46 0.85 2.77
CA PRO A 25 -11.63 0.98 1.58
C PRO A 25 -11.75 2.37 0.95
N LEU A 26 -10.67 2.83 0.31
CA LEU A 26 -10.74 4.05 -0.49
C LEU A 26 -11.67 3.84 -1.71
N PRO A 27 -12.36 4.90 -2.17
CA PRO A 27 -13.12 4.86 -3.41
C PRO A 27 -12.31 4.36 -4.61
N SER A 28 -12.93 3.57 -5.48
CA SER A 28 -12.27 2.93 -6.64
C SER A 28 -11.60 3.92 -7.60
N GLN A 29 -12.12 5.14 -7.70
CA GLN A 29 -11.53 6.21 -8.50
C GLN A 29 -10.07 6.50 -8.11
N TYR A 30 -9.71 6.37 -6.83
CA TYR A 30 -8.34 6.55 -6.36
C TYR A 30 -7.50 5.27 -6.51
N MET A 31 -8.14 4.10 -6.47
CA MET A 31 -7.44 2.82 -6.56
C MET A 31 -6.75 2.64 -7.92
N ASN A 32 -7.32 3.17 -9.01
CA ASN A 32 -6.68 3.09 -10.34
C ASN A 32 -5.35 3.87 -10.41
N ASP A 33 -5.34 5.08 -9.84
CA ASP A 33 -4.13 5.91 -9.78
C ASP A 33 -3.09 5.30 -8.83
N LEU A 34 -3.57 4.80 -7.69
CA LEU A 34 -2.73 4.10 -6.72
C LEU A 34 -2.12 2.82 -7.28
N ASP A 35 -2.87 2.03 -8.05
CA ASP A 35 -2.36 0.83 -8.71
C ASP A 35 -1.23 1.20 -9.67
N SER A 36 -1.45 2.21 -10.52
CA SER A 36 -0.46 2.66 -11.49
C SER A 36 0.84 3.15 -10.84
N ALA A 37 0.77 3.72 -9.63
CA ALA A 37 1.92 4.21 -8.88
C ALA A 37 2.59 3.15 -7.99
N LEU A 38 1.81 2.34 -7.28
CA LEU A 38 2.30 1.45 -6.21
C LEU A 38 2.64 0.04 -6.72
N VAL A 39 1.88 -0.50 -7.68
CA VAL A 39 2.12 -1.85 -8.21
C VAL A 39 3.56 -2.02 -8.74
N PRO A 40 4.13 -1.08 -9.53
CA PRO A 40 5.50 -1.20 -10.00
C PRO A 40 6.52 -1.22 -8.87
N VAL A 41 6.30 -0.42 -7.82
CA VAL A 41 7.21 -0.30 -6.67
C VAL A 41 7.20 -1.56 -5.82
N ILE A 42 6.01 -2.12 -5.55
CA ILE A 42 5.86 -3.34 -4.74
C ILE A 42 6.51 -4.53 -5.47
N HIS A 43 6.25 -4.68 -6.78
CA HIS A 43 6.85 -5.75 -7.57
C HIS A 43 8.35 -5.57 -7.78
N GLY A 44 8.82 -4.33 -7.89
CA GLY A 44 10.22 -4.01 -8.18
C GLY A 44 11.15 -4.10 -6.97
N GLY A 45 10.68 -3.83 -5.75
CA GLY A 45 11.57 -3.65 -4.59
C GLY A 45 11.24 -4.48 -3.33
N ALA A 46 9.98 -4.79 -3.05
CA ALA A 46 9.59 -5.24 -1.71
C ALA A 46 9.90 -6.72 -1.42
N CYS A 47 9.97 -7.58 -2.44
CA CYS A 47 10.16 -9.03 -2.26
C CYS A 47 11.57 -9.54 -2.53
N GLN A 48 12.54 -8.69 -2.88
CA GLN A 48 13.89 -9.17 -3.18
C GLN A 48 14.83 -9.21 -1.96
N LEU A 49 14.46 -8.56 -0.85
CA LEU A 49 15.34 -8.35 0.31
C LEU A 49 14.97 -9.09 1.60
N SER A 50 13.87 -9.84 1.64
CA SER A 50 13.35 -10.43 2.89
C SER A 50 13.33 -11.95 2.86
N GLU A 51 13.93 -12.59 3.88
CA GLU A 51 13.86 -14.04 4.15
C GLU A 51 12.49 -14.50 4.69
N GLY A 52 11.44 -13.65 4.62
CA GLY A 52 10.12 -13.98 5.13
C GLY A 52 9.01 -13.04 4.63
N PRO A 53 7.74 -13.32 4.99
CA PRO A 53 6.63 -12.43 4.67
C PRO A 53 6.79 -11.09 5.38
N VAL A 54 6.74 -9.99 4.64
CA VAL A 54 6.77 -8.63 5.16
C VAL A 54 5.37 -8.04 5.09
N VAL A 55 4.89 -7.56 6.22
CA VAL A 55 3.71 -6.70 6.31
C VAL A 55 4.18 -5.32 6.73
N MET A 56 3.87 -4.30 5.93
CA MET A 56 4.23 -2.91 6.21
C MET A 56 2.98 -2.05 6.18
N GLU A 57 2.74 -1.29 7.25
CA GLU A 57 1.61 -0.37 7.35
C GLU A 57 2.12 1.08 7.40
N LEU A 58 1.63 1.91 6.48
CA LEU A 58 1.92 3.34 6.39
C LEU A 58 0.67 4.14 6.72
N ILE A 59 0.79 5.11 7.63
CA ILE A 59 -0.32 5.95 8.08
C ILE A 59 -0.06 7.40 7.66
N PHE A 60 -1.04 8.00 6.98
CA PHE A 60 -0.98 9.35 6.46
C PHE A 60 -2.11 10.22 7.03
N TYR A 61 -1.80 11.49 7.25
CA TYR A 61 -2.77 12.52 7.62
C TYR A 61 -2.79 13.59 6.52
N ILE A 62 -3.99 13.89 6.03
CA ILE A 62 -4.22 15.01 5.12
C ILE A 62 -4.55 16.20 6.01
N LEU A 63 -3.71 17.22 5.98
CA LEU A 63 -3.85 18.44 6.76
C LEU A 63 -4.20 19.59 5.82
N GLU A 64 -4.86 20.62 6.36
CA GLU A 64 -5.11 21.86 5.63
C GLU A 64 -3.80 22.63 5.45
N ASN A 65 -3.63 23.24 4.28
CA ASN A 65 -2.51 24.13 4.04
C ASN A 65 -2.84 25.51 4.63
N ILE A 66 -2.11 25.90 5.67
CA ILE A 66 -2.25 27.22 6.31
C ILE A 66 -1.23 28.14 5.62
N ALA A 67 -1.64 28.70 4.47
CA ALA A 67 -0.86 29.67 3.71
C ALA A 67 -1.50 31.06 3.77
#